data_AF-A0A0B7C740-F1
#
_entry.id   AF-A0A0B7C740-F1
#
_cell.length_a   1.000
_cell.length_b   1.000
_cell.length_c   1.000
_cell.angle_alpha   90.00
_cell.angle_beta   90.00
_cell.angle_gamma   90.00
#
_symmetry.space_group_name_H-M   'P 1'
#
loop_
_entity.id
_entity.type
_entity.pdbx_description
1 polymer ?
#
loop_
_entity_poly.entity_id
_entity_poly.type
_entity_poly.pdbx_seq_one_letter_code
_entity_poly.pdbx_strand_id
1 'polypeptide(L)' 'VYSLEATVACKELGFRGGQLMPPGIFGSSSGPVWLHGIKCNGSESRIKECQLERADKEMTNCLTHMYDVGLECFLSV' A
#
# COMPACT_ATOMS: atom_id res chain seq x y z
N VAL A 1 6.09 -11.93 5.41
CA VAL A 1 5.20 -11.75 4.23
C VAL A 1 3.76 -11.43 4.68
N TYR A 2 3.58 -10.79 5.85
CA TYR A 2 2.29 -10.29 6.31
C TYR A 2 2.49 -8.79 6.56
N SER A 3 1.72 -7.95 5.89
CA SER A 3 1.80 -6.49 5.99
C SER A 3 0.42 -5.96 6.38
N LEU A 4 0.41 -5.04 7.33
CA LEU A 4 -0.82 -4.42 7.79
C LEU A 4 -1.37 -3.48 6.71
N GLU A 5 -0.48 -2.88 5.91
CA GLU A 5 -0.82 -2.07 4.74
C GLU A 5 -1.57 -2.90 3.70
N ALA A 6 -1.04 -4.07 3.33
CA ALA A 6 -1.73 -4.98 2.42
C ALA A 6 -3.05 -5.48 3.01
N THR A 7 -3.12 -5.71 4.31
CA THR A 7 -4.34 -6.11 5.00
C THR A 7 -5.42 -5.03 4.92
N VAL A 8 -5.07 -3.77 5.22
CA VAL A 8 -6.01 -2.64 5.15
C VAL A 8 -6.48 -2.41 3.71
N ALA A 9 -5.56 -2.38 2.74
CA ALA A 9 -5.90 -2.18 1.34
C ALA A 9 -6.83 -3.28 0.80
N CYS A 10 -6.54 -4.55 1.10
CA CYS A 10 -7.40 -5.66 0.68
C CYS A 10 -8.76 -5.66 1.39
N LYS A 11 -8.81 -5.28 2.67
CA LYS A 11 -10.08 -5.12 3.39
C LYS A 11 -10.94 -3.99 2.82
N GLU A 12 -10.32 -2.87 2.44
CA GLU A 12 -11.02 -1.76 1.77
C GLU A 12 -11.68 -2.22 0.46
N LEU A 13 -11.10 -3.23 -0.22
CA LEU A 13 -11.65 -3.86 -1.42
C LEU A 13 -12.63 -5.03 -1.13
N GLY A 14 -12.91 -5.36 0.13
CA GLY A 14 -13.86 -6.41 0.53
C GLY A 14 -13.26 -7.80 0.75
N PHE A 15 -11.94 -7.94 0.75
CA PHE A 15 -11.25 -9.21 1.05
C PHE A 15 -10.90 -9.31 2.55
N ARG A 16 -10.54 -10.51 3.03
CA ARG A 16 -10.19 -10.73 4.45
C ARG A 16 -8.86 -10.07 4.85
N GLY A 17 -7.95 -9.94 3.89
CA GLY A 17 -6.61 -9.40 4.04
C GLY A 17 -5.76 -9.71 2.82
N GLY A 18 -4.45 -9.48 2.91
CA GLY A 18 -3.53 -9.76 1.82
C GLY A 18 -2.07 -9.61 2.20
N GLN A 19 -1.20 -9.79 1.22
CA GLN A 19 0.23 -9.66 1.35
C GLN A 19 0.82 -8.71 0.30
N LEU A 20 1.95 -8.08 0.65
CA LEU A 20 2.73 -7.30 -0.31
C LEU A 20 3.46 -8.23 -1.26
N MET A 21 3.43 -7.87 -2.54
CA MET A 21 4.20 -8.50 -3.58
C MET A 21 5.49 -7.72 -3.82
N PRO A 22 6.59 -8.39 -4.20
CA PRO A 22 7.83 -7.72 -4.58
C PRO A 22 7.60 -6.63 -5.64
N PRO A 23 8.38 -5.54 -5.63
CA PRO A 23 8.30 -4.51 -6.65
C PRO A 23 8.48 -5.08 -8.06
N GLY A 24 7.77 -4.50 -9.03
CA GLY A 24 7.90 -4.87 -10.44
C GLY A 24 7.18 -6.15 -10.88
N ILE A 25 6.57 -6.92 -9.95
CA ILE A 25 5.80 -8.14 -10.29
C ILE A 25 4.65 -7.85 -11.25
N PHE A 26 3.96 -6.72 -11.06
CA PHE A 26 2.82 -6.31 -11.89
C PHE A 26 3.20 -5.35 -13.02
N GLY A 27 4.51 -5.16 -13.27
CA GLY A 27 5.02 -4.20 -14.25
C GLY A 27 5.16 -2.77 -13.69
N SER A 28 5.61 -1.86 -14.55
CA SER A 28 5.79 -0.44 -14.19
C SER A 28 4.46 0.30 -14.31
N SER A 29 4.12 1.03 -13.25
CA SER A 29 3.09 2.06 -13.21
C SER A 29 3.59 3.38 -13.82
N SER A 30 2.66 4.28 -14.09
CA SER A 30 2.91 5.64 -14.56
C SER A 30 1.93 6.60 -13.90
N GLY A 31 2.39 7.81 -13.54
CA GLY A 31 1.55 8.87 -12.99
C GLY A 31 2.04 9.36 -11.63
N PRO A 32 1.26 10.18 -10.92
CA PRO A 32 1.64 10.63 -9.60
C PRO A 32 1.63 9.46 -8.59
N VAL A 33 2.64 9.40 -7.73
CA VAL A 33 2.61 8.55 -6.54
C VAL A 33 1.76 9.25 -5.49
N TRP A 34 0.65 8.61 -5.09
CA TRP A 34 -0.32 9.21 -4.16
C TRP A 34 0.02 8.97 -2.68
N LEU A 35 0.63 7.84 -2.37
CA LEU A 35 0.93 7.39 -1.02
C LEU A 35 2.35 6.83 -0.97
N HIS A 36 3.11 7.22 0.04
CA HIS A 36 4.45 6.71 0.32
C HIS A 36 4.67 6.65 1.82
N GLY A 37 5.45 5.66 2.28
CA GLY A 37 5.87 5.56 3.68
C GLY A 37 4.69 5.52 4.65
N ILE A 38 3.60 4.83 4.30
CA ILE A 38 2.47 4.63 5.20
C ILE A 38 2.78 3.48 6.15
N LYS A 39 2.27 3.58 7.36
CA LYS A 39 2.32 2.53 8.37
C LYS A 39 0.94 2.33 8.96
N CYS A 40 0.39 1.15 8.73
CA CYS A 40 -0.95 0.80 9.19
C CYS A 40 -0.91 0.03 10.51
N ASN A 41 -1.94 0.21 11.32
CA ASN A 41 -2.23 -0.59 12.51
C ASN A 41 -3.06 -1.84 12.19
N GLY A 42 -3.67 -1.91 11.00
CA GLY A 42 -4.50 -3.03 10.53
C GLY A 42 -5.99 -2.89 10.86
N SER A 43 -6.35 -1.86 11.62
CA SER A 43 -7.71 -1.53 12.06
C SER A 43 -8.36 -0.42 11.23
N GLU A 44 -7.58 0.27 10.41
CA GLU A 44 -8.03 1.32 9.51
C GLU A 44 -9.06 0.77 8.52
N SER A 45 -10.05 1.60 8.17
CA SER A 45 -11.05 1.22 7.16
C SER A 45 -10.57 1.51 5.75
N ARG A 46 -9.64 2.46 5.59
CA ARG A 46 -9.07 2.85 4.30
C ARG A 46 -7.56 3.03 4.40
N ILE A 47 -6.85 2.72 3.32
CA ILE A 47 -5.39 2.76 3.27
C ILE A 47 -4.82 4.17 3.55
N LYS A 48 -5.58 5.21 3.18
CA LYS A 48 -5.23 6.62 3.43
C LYS A 48 -5.35 7.07 4.88
N GLU A 49 -5.98 6.27 5.75
CA GLU A 49 -6.14 6.55 7.17
C GLU A 49 -4.95 6.05 7.99
N CYS A 50 -4.07 5.26 7.38
CA CYS A 50 -2.84 4.82 8.00
C CYS A 50 -1.91 6.00 8.28
N GLN A 51 -1.07 5.86 9.31
CA GLN A 51 -0.15 6.93 9.69
C GLN A 51 0.86 7.14 8.57
N LEU A 52 1.00 8.38 8.10
CA LEU A 52 2.09 8.77 7.22
C LEU A 52 3.36 8.91 8.07
N GLU A 53 4.40 8.14 7.75
CA GLU A 53 5.66 8.17 8.51
C GLU A 53 6.38 9.53 8.37
N ARG A 54 5.99 10.34 7.37
CA ARG A 54 6.38 11.76 7.21
C ARG A 54 5.20 12.60 6.73
N ALA A 55 4.53 13.27 7.66
CA ALA A 55 3.50 14.29 7.35
C ALA A 55 4.13 15.68 7.02
N ASP A 56 5.44 15.75 7.04
CA ASP A 56 6.28 16.89 6.69
C ASP A 56 6.29 17.08 5.17
N LYS A 57 5.34 17.90 4.72
CA LYS A 57 5.38 18.82 3.57
C LYS A 57 6.64 18.73 2.72
N GLU A 58 6.74 17.68 1.91
CA GLU A 58 7.24 17.71 0.55
C GLU A 58 7.21 16.28 0.01
N MET A 59 6.27 16.01 -0.89
CA MET A 59 6.17 14.78 -1.67
C MET A 59 7.35 14.68 -2.67
N THR A 60 8.59 14.86 -2.21
CA THR A 60 9.69 15.25 -3.10
C THR A 60 10.51 14.09 -3.65
N ASN A 61 10.43 12.86 -3.13
CA ASN A 61 11.41 11.83 -3.54
C ASN A 61 10.87 10.46 -4.01
N CYS A 62 9.57 10.29 -4.27
CA CYS A 62 9.07 9.12 -5.02
C CYS A 62 8.73 9.49 -6.47
N LEU A 63 9.75 9.93 -7.21
CA LEU A 63 9.64 10.28 -8.64
C LEU A 63 9.72 9.06 -9.56
N THR A 64 9.91 7.87 -9.00
CA THR A 64 10.13 6.63 -9.74
C THR A 64 9.18 5.53 -9.27
N HIS A 65 8.58 4.85 -10.23
CA HIS A 65 7.70 3.70 -10.01
C HIS A 65 8.45 2.39 -9.79
N MET A 66 9.80 2.43 -9.76
CA MET A 66 10.62 1.23 -9.54
C MET A 66 10.41 0.59 -8.16
N TYR A 67 9.84 1.33 -7.21
CA TYR A 67 9.55 0.89 -5.85
C TYR A 67 8.06 0.67 -5.60
N ASP A 68 7.23 0.77 -6.63
CA ASP A 68 5.80 0.54 -6.48
C ASP A 68 5.57 -0.92 -6.08
N VAL A 69 4.77 -1.08 -5.03
CA VAL A 69 4.44 -2.38 -4.47
C VAL A 69 3.10 -2.85 -5.01
N GLY A 70 3.01 -4.15 -5.25
CA GLY A 70 1.75 -4.82 -5.53
C GLY A 70 1.17 -5.46 -4.27
N LEU A 71 -0.08 -5.89 -4.36
CA LEU A 71 -0.75 -6.65 -3.31
C LEU A 71 -1.52 -7.83 -3.90
N GLU A 72 -1.48 -8.94 -3.17
CA GLU A 72 -2.28 -10.12 -3.45
C GLU A 72 -3.27 -10.30 -2.30
N CYS A 73 -4.56 -10.26 -2.61
CA CYS A 73 -5.62 -10.38 -1.61
C CYS A 73 -6.07 -11.84 -1.43
N PHE A 74 -6.29 -12.22 -0.17
CA PHE A 74 -6.81 -13.53 0.17
C PHE A 74 -8.32 -13.54 0.08
N LEU A 75 -8.87 -14.46 -0.73
CA LEU A 75 -10.30 -14.73 -0.77
C LEU A 75 -10.77 -15.17 0.62
N SER A 76 -11.91 -14.65 1.04
CA SER A 76 -12.63 -15.15 2.21
C SER A 76 -13.14 -16.55 1.87
N VAL A 77 -12.48 -17.59 2.37
CA VAL A 77 -13.08 -18.93 2.49
C VAL A 77 -13.87 -18.97 3.79
#